data_AF-A0A8H4A1M7-F1
#
_entry.id   AF-A0A8H4A1M7-F1
#
_cell.length_a   1.000
_cell.length_b   1.000
_cell.length_c   1.000
_cell.angle_alpha   90.00
_cell.angle_beta   90.00
_cell.angle_gamma   90.00
#
_symmetry.space_group_name_H-M   'P 1'
#
loop_
_entity.id
_entity.type
_entity.pdbx_description
1 polymer ?
#
loop_
_entity_poly.entity_id
_entity_poly.type
_entity_poly.pdbx_seq_one_letter_code
_entity_poly.pdbx_strand_id
1 'polypeptide(L)'
;MKQYNLASTRISCSLCQHKTFKNERGLRIHWQRTHQSKNTQNFASTNSRIFCVLCPRKSYKNQKGLNHHEAIVHSHYNTPQAELISQPSEAISEFRSILVYIIQTKLKTSAKEAGQQIITIPYLESQFVGVFNSFINRYSPSRRWYNCIFSGIGAYECLSQIFGDEKWGVREYKNKQQTWVILNRSEECLEHYNKRESLSQPKLEI
;
A
#
# COMPACT_ATOMS: atom_id res chain seq x y z
N MET A 1 59.32 19.94 -36.70
CA MET A 1 57.85 19.98 -36.52
C MET A 1 57.30 18.57 -36.72
N LYS A 2 56.89 17.89 -35.64
CA LYS A 2 56.32 16.53 -35.71
C LYS A 2 54.81 16.64 -35.97
N GLN A 3 54.36 16.39 -37.19
CA GLN A 3 52.95 16.13 -37.47
C GLN A 3 52.67 14.66 -37.15
N TYR A 4 52.07 14.39 -35.99
CA TYR A 4 51.49 13.09 -35.71
C TYR A 4 50.10 13.05 -36.35
N ASN A 5 50.00 12.45 -37.53
CA ASN A 5 48.72 12.00 -38.09
C ASN A 5 48.22 10.82 -37.24
N LEU A 6 47.35 11.10 -36.27
CA LEU A 6 46.55 10.07 -35.61
C LEU A 6 45.53 9.56 -36.62
N ALA A 7 45.88 8.48 -37.32
CA ALA A 7 44.95 7.73 -38.15
C ALA A 7 43.74 7.35 -37.29
N SER A 8 42.57 7.92 -37.63
CA SER A 8 41.32 7.63 -36.95
C SER A 8 40.92 6.19 -37.29
N THR A 9 41.31 5.24 -36.45
CA THR A 9 41.01 3.82 -36.59
C THR A 9 39.50 3.63 -36.44
N ARG A 10 38.81 3.49 -37.58
CA ARG A 10 37.39 3.16 -37.60
C ARG A 10 37.20 1.68 -37.33
N ILE A 11 36.21 1.36 -36.52
CA ILE A 11 35.90 -0.01 -36.08
C ILE A 11 34.75 -0.54 -36.93
N SER A 12 34.94 -1.69 -37.58
CA SER A 12 33.91 -2.32 -38.44
C SER A 12 33.03 -3.28 -37.66
N CYS A 13 31.78 -3.43 -38.09
CA CYS A 13 30.92 -4.51 -37.63
C CYS A 13 31.25 -5.79 -38.40
N SER A 14 31.48 -6.90 -37.70
CA SER A 14 31.79 -8.20 -38.31
C SER A 14 30.61 -8.87 -39.02
N LEU A 15 29.39 -8.41 -38.77
CA LEU A 15 28.15 -8.97 -39.33
C LEU A 15 27.54 -8.13 -40.46
N CYS A 16 28.09 -6.95 -40.74
CA CYS A 16 27.66 -6.06 -41.82
C CYS A 16 28.83 -5.74 -42.73
N GLN A 17 28.72 -6.02 -44.03
CA GLN A 17 29.85 -5.91 -44.97
C GLN A 17 30.40 -4.47 -45.14
N HIS A 18 29.68 -3.41 -44.76
CA HIS A 18 30.12 -2.02 -44.99
C HIS A 18 29.83 -1.01 -43.85
N LYS A 19 29.60 -1.46 -42.61
CA LYS A 19 29.34 -0.54 -41.48
C LYS A 19 30.59 -0.33 -40.63
N THR A 20 31.07 0.91 -40.58
CA THR A 20 32.23 1.34 -39.77
C THR A 20 31.87 2.51 -38.85
N PHE A 21 32.46 2.53 -37.65
CA PHE A 21 32.15 3.45 -36.56
C PHE A 21 33.39 4.17 -36.09
N LYS A 22 33.21 5.41 -35.61
CA LYS A 22 34.31 6.24 -35.09
C LYS A 22 34.86 5.76 -33.74
N ASN A 23 34.09 4.97 -32.99
CA ASN A 23 34.49 4.42 -31.68
C ASN A 23 33.63 3.20 -31.33
N GLU A 24 34.05 2.45 -30.30
CA GLU A 24 33.36 1.24 -29.85
C GLU A 24 31.93 1.48 -29.38
N ARG A 25 31.64 2.66 -28.83
CA ARG A 25 30.29 3.01 -28.38
C ARG A 25 29.31 3.04 -29.55
N GLY A 26 29.71 3.62 -30.68
CA GLY A 26 28.91 3.63 -31.91
C GLY A 26 28.65 2.21 -32.44
N LEU A 27 29.69 1.36 -32.45
CA LEU A 27 29.57 -0.04 -32.87
C LEU A 27 28.63 -0.82 -31.95
N ARG A 28 28.73 -0.62 -30.63
CA ARG A 28 27.89 -1.29 -29.62
C ARG A 28 26.40 -0.98 -29.81
N ILE A 29 26.06 0.29 -30.01
CA ILE A 29 24.66 0.71 -30.23
C ILE A 29 24.11 0.13 -31.55
N HIS A 30 24.92 0.14 -32.62
CA HIS A 30 24.52 -0.48 -33.88
C HIS A 30 24.30 -1.99 -33.72
N TRP A 31 25.22 -2.70 -33.07
CA TRP A 31 25.09 -4.12 -32.82
C TRP A 31 23.83 -4.44 -32.03
N GLN A 32 23.51 -3.67 -30.97
CA GLN A 32 22.28 -3.81 -30.18
C GLN A 32 20.98 -3.55 -30.97
N ARG A 33 21.02 -2.70 -32.00
CA ARG A 33 19.82 -2.36 -32.77
C ARG A 33 19.63 -3.23 -34.02
N THR A 34 20.72 -3.71 -34.59
CA THR A 34 20.73 -4.35 -35.90
C THR A 34 21.02 -5.86 -35.83
N HIS A 35 21.76 -6.33 -34.82
CA HIS A 35 22.18 -7.74 -34.72
C HIS A 35 21.80 -8.42 -33.43
N GLN A 36 21.56 -7.66 -32.36
CA GLN A 36 20.85 -8.16 -31.20
C GLN A 36 19.39 -8.31 -31.62
N SER A 37 19.09 -9.45 -32.26
CA SER A 37 17.78 -10.05 -32.17
C SER A 37 17.37 -9.96 -30.70
N LYS A 38 16.11 -9.58 -30.44
CA LYS A 38 15.55 -9.66 -29.09
C LYS A 38 15.56 -11.14 -28.68
N ASN A 39 16.73 -11.60 -28.23
CA ASN A 39 16.93 -12.86 -27.57
C ASN A 39 16.46 -12.66 -26.14
N THR A 40 15.16 -12.38 -26.02
CA THR A 40 14.43 -12.77 -24.84
C THR A 40 14.27 -14.28 -25.00
N GLN A 41 15.26 -15.03 -24.52
CA GLN A 41 15.07 -16.43 -24.19
C GLN A 41 13.74 -16.53 -23.42
N ASN A 42 12.85 -17.35 -23.97
CA ASN A 42 11.51 -17.66 -23.52
C ASN A 42 11.33 -17.55 -22.00
N PHE A 43 10.51 -16.59 -21.56
CA PHE A 43 9.25 -17.08 -21.03
C PHE A 43 8.30 -16.98 -22.20
N ALA A 44 7.66 -18.09 -22.57
CA ALA A 44 6.41 -18.00 -23.29
C ALA A 44 5.63 -16.87 -22.61
N SER A 45 5.29 -15.82 -23.35
CA SER A 45 4.16 -15.01 -22.94
C SER A 45 2.99 -15.96 -23.05
N THR A 46 2.81 -16.80 -22.02
CA THR A 46 1.49 -17.24 -21.67
C THR A 46 0.76 -15.92 -21.61
N ASN A 47 -0.16 -15.74 -22.54
CA ASN A 47 -1.13 -14.66 -22.50
C ASN A 47 -2.06 -15.03 -21.32
N SER A 48 -1.47 -15.19 -20.13
CA SER A 48 -2.08 -15.70 -18.92
C SER A 48 -2.93 -14.55 -18.42
N ARG A 49 -4.13 -14.50 -18.99
CA ARG A 49 -5.13 -13.58 -18.51
C ARG A 49 -5.43 -13.94 -17.06
N ILE A 50 -5.56 -12.92 -16.23
CA ILE A 50 -5.92 -13.09 -14.83
C ILE A 50 -7.44 -13.02 -14.77
N PHE A 51 -8.05 -14.05 -14.20
CA PHE A 51 -9.50 -14.17 -14.12
C PHE A 51 -10.01 -13.55 -12.83
N CYS A 52 -11.20 -12.93 -12.91
CA CYS A 52 -11.92 -12.54 -11.71
C CYS A 52 -12.58 -13.78 -11.11
N VAL A 53 -12.34 -14.04 -9.83
CA VAL A 53 -12.93 -15.19 -9.12
C VAL A 53 -14.44 -15.06 -8.92
N LEU A 54 -14.96 -13.83 -8.92
CA LEU A 54 -16.39 -13.53 -8.73
C LEU A 54 -17.16 -13.47 -10.06
N CYS A 55 -16.46 -13.24 -11.17
CA CYS A 55 -17.04 -13.10 -12.51
C CYS A 55 -16.49 -14.18 -13.45
N PRO A 56 -17.20 -15.31 -13.67
CA PRO A 56 -16.68 -16.47 -14.41
C PRO A 56 -16.20 -16.18 -15.84
N ARG A 57 -16.73 -15.13 -16.47
CA ARG A 57 -16.44 -14.76 -17.87
C ARG A 57 -15.51 -13.56 -18.02
N LYS A 58 -14.97 -13.01 -16.93
CA LYS A 58 -14.13 -11.80 -16.96
C LYS A 58 -12.66 -12.16 -16.74
N SER A 59 -11.83 -11.73 -17.68
CA SER A 59 -10.38 -11.94 -17.65
C SER A 59 -9.67 -10.68 -18.11
N TYR A 60 -8.48 -10.43 -17.56
CA TYR A 60 -7.74 -9.19 -17.73
C TYR A 60 -6.32 -9.47 -18.16
N LYS A 61 -5.74 -8.55 -18.93
CA LYS A 61 -4.35 -8.64 -19.39
C LYS A 61 -3.34 -8.58 -18.23
N ASN A 62 -3.68 -7.89 -17.14
CA ASN A 62 -2.79 -7.70 -16.00
C ASN A 62 -3.59 -7.44 -14.70
N GLN A 63 -2.88 -7.47 -13.58
CA GLN A 63 -3.47 -7.29 -12.25
C GLN A 63 -4.13 -5.92 -12.07
N LYS A 64 -3.60 -4.86 -12.69
CA LYS A 64 -4.20 -3.52 -12.61
C LYS A 64 -5.61 -3.49 -13.20
N GLY A 65 -5.81 -4.16 -14.35
CA GLY A 65 -7.12 -4.30 -14.96
C GLY A 65 -8.11 -5.05 -14.08
N LEU A 66 -7.67 -6.17 -13.47
CA LEU A 66 -8.49 -6.92 -12.52
C LEU A 66 -8.84 -6.09 -11.27
N ASN A 67 -7.85 -5.41 -10.68
CA ASN A 67 -8.07 -4.56 -9.50
C ASN A 67 -9.08 -3.43 -9.79
N HIS A 68 -8.99 -2.80 -10.96
CA HIS A 68 -9.92 -1.76 -11.37
C HIS A 68 -11.34 -2.30 -11.55
N HIS A 69 -11.47 -3.47 -12.19
CA HIS A 69 -12.75 -4.16 -12.27
C HIS A 69 -13.33 -4.49 -10.89
N GLU A 70 -12.55 -5.06 -9.98
CA GLU A 70 -13.00 -5.34 -8.61
C GLU A 70 -13.35 -4.06 -7.84
N ALA A 71 -12.70 -2.94 -8.11
CA ALA A 71 -13.02 -1.64 -7.50
C ALA A 71 -14.39 -1.11 -7.93
N ILE A 72 -14.77 -1.30 -9.20
CA ILE A 72 -16.01 -0.77 -9.76
C ILE A 72 -17.16 -1.77 -9.60
N VAL A 73 -16.97 -3.01 -10.06
CA VAL A 73 -18.04 -4.01 -10.14
C VAL A 73 -18.27 -4.72 -8.81
N HIS A 74 -17.23 -4.78 -7.96
CA HIS A 74 -17.28 -5.46 -6.65
C HIS A 74 -16.96 -4.48 -5.51
N SER A 75 -17.43 -3.23 -5.62
CA SER A 75 -17.25 -2.19 -4.61
C SER A 75 -17.87 -2.54 -3.25
N HIS A 76 -18.98 -3.30 -3.27
CA HIS A 76 -19.74 -3.71 -2.08
C HIS A 76 -19.56 -5.19 -1.71
N TYR A 77 -18.71 -5.93 -2.43
CA TYR A 77 -18.43 -7.31 -2.07
C TYR A 77 -17.65 -7.33 -0.76
N ASN A 78 -18.15 -8.08 0.23
CA ASN A 78 -17.60 -8.08 1.59
C ASN A 78 -17.44 -9.48 2.20
N THR A 79 -17.68 -10.54 1.41
CA THR A 79 -17.59 -11.91 1.90
C THR A 79 -16.14 -12.40 1.87
N PRO A 80 -15.53 -12.74 3.02
CA PRO A 80 -14.17 -13.29 3.09
C PRO A 80 -14.01 -14.61 2.34
N GLN A 81 -12.77 -15.09 2.25
CA GLN A 81 -12.50 -16.43 1.71
C GLN A 81 -13.18 -17.52 2.57
N ALA A 82 -13.86 -18.47 1.91
CA ALA A 82 -14.66 -19.50 2.58
C ALA A 82 -13.84 -20.52 3.41
N GLU A 83 -12.56 -20.70 3.09
CA GLU A 83 -11.70 -21.78 3.64
C GLU A 83 -10.72 -21.28 4.71
N LEU A 84 -11.02 -20.20 5.42
CA LEU A 84 -10.16 -19.74 6.51
C LEU A 84 -10.24 -20.72 7.70
N ILE A 85 -9.09 -21.25 8.10
CA ILE A 85 -8.99 -22.09 9.31
C ILE A 85 -9.38 -21.25 10.52
N SER A 86 -10.45 -21.64 11.19
CA SER A 86 -10.92 -20.98 12.42
C SER A 86 -9.83 -20.99 13.48
N GLN A 87 -9.59 -19.82 14.07
CA GLN A 87 -8.68 -19.70 15.21
C GLN A 87 -9.41 -20.02 16.52
N PRO A 88 -8.72 -20.58 17.53
CA PRO A 88 -9.30 -20.72 18.85
C PRO A 88 -9.63 -19.35 19.45
N SER A 89 -10.63 -19.32 20.35
CA SER A 89 -11.16 -18.07 20.91
C SER A 89 -10.10 -17.25 21.65
N GLU A 90 -9.14 -17.93 22.26
CA GLU A 90 -8.01 -17.41 23.01
C GLU A 90 -7.06 -16.64 22.08
N ALA A 91 -6.77 -17.18 20.89
CA ALA A 91 -5.93 -16.52 19.90
C ALA A 91 -6.60 -15.26 19.33
N ILE A 92 -7.92 -15.27 19.17
CA ILE A 92 -8.69 -14.08 18.77
C ILE A 92 -8.66 -13.03 19.89
N SER A 93 -8.82 -13.45 21.15
CA SER A 93 -8.76 -12.56 22.30
C SER A 93 -7.37 -11.93 22.46
N GLU A 94 -6.30 -12.71 22.30
CA GLU A 94 -4.93 -12.20 22.33
C GLU A 94 -4.70 -11.19 21.21
N PHE A 95 -5.19 -11.47 20.00
CA PHE A 95 -5.09 -10.55 18.87
C PHE A 95 -5.82 -9.22 19.13
N ARG A 96 -7.00 -9.23 19.75
CA ARG A 96 -7.68 -8.01 20.21
C ARG A 96 -6.81 -7.21 21.18
N SER A 97 -6.23 -7.86 22.19
CA SER A 97 -5.34 -7.21 23.16
C SER A 97 -4.10 -6.60 22.49
N ILE A 98 -3.52 -7.28 21.49
CA ILE A 98 -2.39 -6.76 20.71
C ILE A 98 -2.81 -5.49 19.93
N LEU A 99 -3.98 -5.49 19.29
CA LEU A 99 -4.51 -4.31 18.59
C LEU A 99 -4.65 -3.12 19.54
N VAL A 100 -5.29 -3.32 20.68
CA VAL A 100 -5.47 -2.28 21.72
C VAL A 100 -4.12 -1.75 22.19
N TYR A 101 -3.20 -2.64 22.55
CA TYR A 101 -1.87 -2.25 22.99
C TYR A 101 -1.16 -1.36 21.95
N ILE A 102 -1.19 -1.76 20.68
CA ILE A 102 -0.54 -1.02 19.60
C ILE A 102 -1.21 0.35 19.39
N ILE A 103 -2.54 0.42 19.40
CA ILE A 103 -3.28 1.69 19.34
C ILE A 103 -2.85 2.61 20.48
N GLN A 104 -2.87 2.12 21.72
CA GLN A 104 -2.49 2.90 22.90
C GLN A 104 -1.02 3.34 22.84
N THR A 105 -0.10 2.51 22.33
CA THR A 105 1.32 2.92 22.23
C THR A 105 1.54 4.13 21.33
N LYS A 106 0.67 4.35 20.34
CA LYS A 106 0.66 5.50 19.43
C LYS A 106 0.05 6.76 20.02
N LEU A 107 -0.73 6.64 21.10
CA LEU A 107 -1.20 7.78 21.86
C LEU A 107 0.00 8.35 22.64
N LYS A 108 0.53 9.50 22.17
CA LYS A 108 1.66 10.22 22.76
C LYS A 108 1.18 11.56 23.32
N THR A 109 1.81 12.05 24.38
CA THR A 109 1.46 13.33 25.02
C THR A 109 1.83 14.55 24.18
N SER A 110 2.80 14.41 23.28
CA SER A 110 3.28 15.53 22.47
C SER A 110 2.24 15.94 21.42
N ALA A 111 1.87 17.23 21.41
CA ALA A 111 0.96 17.78 20.41
C ALA A 111 1.49 17.67 18.97
N LYS A 112 2.81 17.53 18.77
CA LYS A 112 3.41 17.29 17.45
C LYS A 112 3.09 15.90 16.88
N GLU A 113 2.73 14.97 17.76
CA GLU A 113 2.34 13.60 17.41
C GLU A 113 0.82 13.46 17.26
N ALA A 114 0.06 14.55 17.46
CA ALA A 114 -1.38 14.57 17.25
C ALA A 114 -1.69 14.59 15.75
N GLY A 115 -2.76 13.89 15.37
CA GLY A 115 -3.21 13.82 13.98
C GLY A 115 -3.55 12.40 13.57
N GLN A 116 -3.81 12.23 12.27
CA GLN A 116 -4.15 10.92 11.72
C GLN A 116 -2.99 9.94 11.89
N GLN A 117 -3.26 8.84 12.59
CA GLN A 117 -2.28 7.78 12.83
C GLN A 117 -2.56 6.59 11.92
N ILE A 118 -1.49 5.96 11.44
CA ILE A 118 -1.54 4.68 10.74
C ILE A 118 -0.74 3.68 11.59
N ILE A 119 -1.35 2.53 11.85
CA ILE A 119 -0.70 1.39 12.49
C ILE A 119 -0.57 0.25 11.48
N THR A 120 0.58 -0.41 11.50
CA THR A 120 0.85 -1.59 10.69
C THR A 120 1.28 -2.70 11.62
N ILE A 121 0.61 -3.83 11.52
CA ILE A 121 0.87 -5.01 12.35
C ILE A 121 0.86 -6.23 11.44
N PRO A 122 1.77 -7.20 11.63
CA PRO A 122 1.61 -8.50 11.03
C PRO A 122 0.42 -9.21 11.69
N TYR A 123 -0.41 -9.88 10.88
CA TYR A 123 -1.54 -10.66 11.37
C TYR A 123 -1.84 -11.82 10.43
N LEU A 124 -2.47 -12.87 10.95
CA LEU A 124 -3.07 -13.92 10.13
C LEU A 124 -4.44 -13.44 9.64
N GLU A 125 -4.78 -13.71 8.37
CA GLU A 125 -6.07 -13.32 7.80
C GLU A 125 -7.25 -13.88 8.60
N SER A 126 -7.12 -15.10 9.14
CA SER A 126 -8.11 -15.71 10.02
C SER A 126 -8.29 -14.97 11.35
N GLN A 127 -7.25 -14.33 11.89
CA GLN A 127 -7.36 -13.48 13.08
C GLN A 127 -8.11 -12.18 12.76
N PHE A 128 -7.78 -11.55 11.63
CA PHE A 128 -8.47 -10.34 11.20
C PHE A 128 -9.95 -10.60 10.95
N VAL A 129 -10.28 -11.64 10.18
CA VAL A 129 -11.67 -12.04 9.95
C VAL A 129 -12.33 -12.45 11.27
N GLY A 130 -11.66 -13.20 12.14
CA GLY A 130 -12.21 -13.58 13.45
C GLY A 130 -12.61 -12.38 14.34
N VAL A 131 -11.91 -11.25 14.24
CA VAL A 131 -12.25 -10.02 14.98
C VAL A 131 -13.30 -9.18 14.24
N PHE A 132 -13.16 -9.02 12.93
CA PHE A 132 -13.90 -8.00 12.16
C PHE A 132 -14.96 -8.56 11.21
N ASN A 133 -15.23 -9.87 11.17
CA ASN A 133 -16.06 -10.53 10.15
C ASN A 133 -17.35 -9.77 9.81
N SER A 134 -18.15 -9.45 10.83
CA SER A 134 -19.45 -8.77 10.68
C SER A 134 -19.35 -7.28 10.34
N PHE A 135 -18.13 -6.72 10.31
CA PHE A 135 -17.84 -5.30 10.11
C PHE A 135 -17.06 -5.02 8.82
N ILE A 136 -16.84 -6.04 7.98
CA ILE A 136 -16.19 -5.88 6.69
C ILE A 136 -17.13 -5.11 5.75
N ASN A 137 -16.71 -3.91 5.34
CA ASN A 137 -17.42 -3.12 4.33
C ASN A 137 -17.06 -3.56 2.92
N ARG A 138 -15.80 -3.98 2.71
CA ARG A 138 -15.32 -4.43 1.41
C ARG A 138 -14.19 -5.44 1.54
N TYR A 139 -14.19 -6.42 0.63
CA TYR A 139 -13.13 -7.38 0.42
C TYR A 139 -12.79 -7.45 -1.08
N SER A 140 -11.50 -7.48 -1.41
CA SER A 140 -10.98 -7.63 -2.77
C SER A 140 -10.26 -8.97 -2.86
N PRO A 141 -10.85 -9.99 -3.49
CA PRO A 141 -10.26 -11.32 -3.57
C PRO A 141 -8.88 -11.32 -4.24
N SER A 142 -8.72 -10.58 -5.34
CA SER A 142 -7.45 -10.54 -6.07
C SER A 142 -6.30 -9.90 -5.29
N ARG A 143 -6.62 -9.00 -4.36
CA ARG A 143 -5.63 -8.32 -3.50
C ARG A 143 -5.53 -8.91 -2.10
N ARG A 144 -6.42 -9.85 -1.75
CA ARG A 144 -6.67 -10.31 -0.37
C ARG A 144 -6.74 -9.14 0.61
N TRP A 145 -7.45 -8.10 0.21
CA TRP A 145 -7.50 -6.83 0.91
C TRP A 145 -8.88 -6.61 1.51
N TYR A 146 -8.90 -6.37 2.82
CA TYR A 146 -10.09 -6.10 3.59
C TYR A 146 -10.17 -4.62 3.93
N ASN A 147 -11.40 -4.13 4.06
CA ASN A 147 -11.70 -2.78 4.49
C ASN A 147 -12.82 -2.80 5.51
N CYS A 148 -12.56 -2.21 6.66
CA CYS A 148 -13.53 -1.90 7.70
C CYS A 148 -13.46 -0.40 7.97
N ILE A 149 -14.60 0.28 7.98
CA ILE A 149 -14.74 1.71 8.16
C ILE A 149 -15.64 1.94 9.36
N PHE A 150 -15.08 2.56 10.40
CA PHE A 150 -15.79 2.97 11.60
C PHE A 150 -15.80 4.49 11.65
N SER A 151 -16.98 5.10 11.52
CA SER A 151 -17.16 6.55 11.54
C SER A 151 -18.50 6.93 12.16
N GLY A 152 -18.62 8.20 12.58
CA GLY A 152 -19.82 8.73 13.22
C GLY A 152 -19.88 8.50 14.73
N ILE A 153 -21.02 8.87 15.32
CA ILE A 153 -21.20 9.00 16.78
C ILE A 153 -21.02 7.66 17.51
N GLY A 154 -21.41 6.53 16.92
CA GLY A 154 -21.30 5.20 17.54
C GLY A 154 -20.01 4.42 17.22
N ALA A 155 -19.04 5.04 16.55
CA ALA A 155 -17.85 4.33 16.08
C ALA A 155 -16.96 3.88 17.24
N TYR A 156 -16.88 4.68 18.31
CA TYR A 156 -16.04 4.37 19.46
C TYR A 156 -16.59 3.17 20.22
N GLU A 157 -17.89 3.17 20.50
CA GLU A 157 -18.62 2.12 21.20
C GLU A 157 -18.62 0.82 20.41
N CYS A 158 -18.78 0.90 19.09
CA CYS A 158 -18.67 -0.26 18.20
C CYS A 158 -17.28 -0.92 18.32
N LEU A 159 -16.21 -0.13 18.30
CA LEU A 159 -14.86 -0.66 18.49
C LEU A 159 -14.62 -1.18 19.91
N SER A 160 -15.21 -0.55 20.93
CA SER A 160 -15.17 -1.07 22.31
C SER A 160 -15.77 -2.47 22.40
N GLN A 161 -16.89 -2.72 21.72
CA GLN A 161 -17.52 -4.04 21.66
C GLN A 161 -16.68 -5.05 20.87
N ILE A 162 -16.07 -4.63 19.75
CA ILE A 162 -15.21 -5.48 18.93
C ILE A 162 -13.96 -5.92 19.69
N PHE A 163 -13.34 -5.00 20.43
CA PHE A 163 -12.14 -5.27 21.20
C PHE A 163 -12.42 -5.88 22.57
N GLY A 164 -13.64 -5.73 23.11
CA GLY A 164 -13.97 -6.14 24.47
C GLY A 164 -13.29 -5.27 25.53
N ASP A 165 -12.99 -4.01 25.20
CA ASP A 165 -12.28 -3.06 26.06
C ASP A 165 -12.86 -1.65 25.87
N GLU A 166 -13.50 -1.09 26.90
CA GLU A 166 -14.06 0.27 26.86
C GLU A 166 -12.98 1.37 26.83
N LYS A 167 -11.76 1.07 27.24
CA LYS A 167 -10.61 1.98 27.27
C LYS A 167 -9.62 1.70 26.14
N TRP A 168 -10.03 0.97 25.10
CA TRP A 168 -9.16 0.60 23.97
C TRP A 168 -8.44 1.80 23.34
N GLY A 169 -9.14 2.94 23.30
CA GLY A 169 -8.67 4.17 22.68
C GLY A 169 -8.11 5.18 23.66
N VAL A 170 -7.78 4.82 24.91
CA VAL A 170 -7.28 5.74 25.94
C VAL A 170 -5.91 5.28 26.45
N ARG A 171 -4.99 6.23 26.63
CA ARG A 171 -3.73 5.99 27.36
C ARG A 171 -3.61 6.92 28.55
N GLU A 172 -3.44 6.33 29.73
CA GLU A 172 -3.20 7.04 30.98
C GLU A 172 -1.68 7.08 31.29
N TYR A 173 -1.16 8.24 31.68
CA TYR A 173 0.24 8.42 32.07
C TYR A 173 0.40 8.56 33.58
N LYS A 174 1.62 8.36 34.09
CA LYS A 174 1.93 8.43 35.54
C LYS A 174 1.51 9.74 36.21
N ASN A 175 1.46 10.84 35.46
CA ASN A 175 1.06 12.16 35.93
C ASN A 175 -0.46 12.42 35.82
N LYS A 176 -1.28 11.37 35.67
CA LYS A 176 -2.74 11.45 35.47
C LYS A 176 -3.18 12.17 34.19
N GLN A 177 -2.25 12.49 33.28
CA GLN A 177 -2.63 12.94 31.95
C GLN A 177 -3.19 11.77 31.13
N GLN A 178 -4.04 12.11 30.16
CA GLN A 178 -4.65 11.15 29.26
C GLN A 178 -4.56 11.63 27.83
N THR A 179 -4.40 10.68 26.92
CA THR A 179 -4.55 10.89 25.48
C THR A 179 -5.55 9.86 24.96
N TRP A 180 -6.35 10.25 23.96
CA TRP A 180 -7.42 9.39 23.46
C TRP A 180 -7.57 9.47 21.95
N VAL A 181 -8.16 8.42 21.38
CA VAL A 181 -8.54 8.34 19.98
C VAL A 181 -9.80 9.18 19.74
N ILE A 182 -9.78 9.95 18.65
CA ILE A 182 -10.95 10.69 18.16
C ILE A 182 -11.32 10.11 16.79
N LEU A 183 -12.52 9.53 16.69
CA LEU A 183 -13.03 8.91 15.46
C LEU A 183 -14.01 9.81 14.69
N ASN A 184 -14.70 10.71 15.39
CA ASN A 184 -15.57 11.70 14.78
C ASN A 184 -14.84 13.04 14.73
N ARG A 185 -14.53 13.54 13.52
CA ARG A 185 -14.06 14.92 13.36
C ARG A 185 -15.31 15.80 13.33
N SER A 186 -15.69 16.41 14.44
CA SER A 186 -16.61 17.56 14.38
C SER A 186 -15.93 18.71 13.62
N GLU A 187 -16.70 19.53 12.92
CA GLU A 187 -16.18 20.70 12.18
C GLU A 187 -15.38 21.66 13.08
N GLU A 188 -15.73 21.74 14.36
CA GLU A 188 -15.01 22.51 15.39
C GLU A 188 -13.54 22.05 15.59
N CYS A 189 -13.23 20.78 15.37
CA CYS A 189 -11.86 20.26 15.49
C CYS A 189 -10.97 20.67 14.30
N LEU A 190 -11.58 20.97 13.13
CA LEU A 190 -10.85 21.44 11.95
C LEU A 190 -10.40 22.89 12.12
N GLU A 191 -11.23 23.74 12.74
CA GLU A 191 -10.89 25.15 13.00
C GLU A 191 -9.67 25.30 13.92
N HIS A 192 -9.55 24.46 14.95
CA HIS A 192 -8.40 24.52 15.87
C HIS A 192 -7.10 24.00 15.24
N TYR A 193 -7.19 23.05 14.32
CA TYR A 193 -6.04 22.57 13.54
C TYR A 193 -5.57 23.64 12.54
N ASN A 194 -6.50 24.19 11.77
CA ASN A 194 -6.21 25.24 10.78
C ASN A 194 -5.64 26.51 11.43
N LYS A 195 -6.12 26.86 12.63
CA LYS A 195 -5.60 28.00 13.41
C LYS A 195 -4.16 27.78 13.88
N ARG A 196 -3.77 26.54 14.20
CA ARG A 196 -2.38 26.20 14.57
C ARG A 196 -1.45 26.18 13.35
N GLU A 197 -1.94 25.73 12.19
CA GLU A 197 -1.16 25.75 10.94
C GLU A 197 -0.87 27.20 10.50
N SER A 198 -1.83 28.11 10.64
CA SER A 198 -1.65 29.55 10.36
C SER A 198 -0.68 30.28 11.30
N LEU A 199 -0.43 29.74 12.50
CA LEU A 199 0.53 30.28 13.47
C LEU A 199 1.95 29.70 13.30
N SER A 200 2.11 28.69 12.44
CA SER A 200 3.37 27.98 12.22
C SER A 200 4.05 28.28 10.88
N GLN A 201 3.43 29.10 10.02
CA GLN A 201 4.11 29.63 8.83
C GLN A 201 4.85 30.94 9.20
N PRO A 202 6.17 31.05 8.94
CA PRO A 202 6.82 32.35 8.98
C PRO A 202 6.21 33.22 7.87
N LYS A 203 5.73 34.42 8.24
CA LYS A 203 5.47 35.49 7.28
C LYS A 203 6.77 35.74 6.51
N LEU A 204 6.82 35.29 5.25
CA LEU A 204 7.71 35.89 4.27
C LEU A 204 7.13 37.27 3.95
N GLU A 205 7.66 38.28 4.62
CA GLU A 205 7.62 39.65 4.11
C GLU A 205 8.57 39.70 2.90
N ILE A 206 8.01 40.05 1.74
CA ILE A 206 8.76 40.58 0.60
C ILE A 206 8.71 42.10 0.73
#